data_AF-A0AAD1YXF7-F1
#
_entry.id   AF-A0AAD1YXF7-F1
#
_cell.length_a   1.000
_cell.length_b   1.000
_cell.length_c   1.000
_cell.angle_alpha   90.00
_cell.angle_beta   90.00
_cell.angle_gamma   90.00
#
_symmetry.space_group_name_H-M   'P 1'
#
loop_
_entity.id
_entity.type
_entity.pdbx_description
1 polymer ?
#
loop_
_entity_poly.entity_id
_entity_poly.type
_entity_poly.pdbx_seq_one_letter_code
_entity_poly.pdbx_strand_id
1 'polypeptide(L)'
;MQTSTTLPNSPKHPLHRSDLPQLKELNQSGSRSKITSVAGQGPPSQRRGPTFSSKLNRPETRHRRTCQFTIGSLSELDLIKETKMARYWSRQLLLFGLILFISLVATQAKKSKEDLKEVTHKVYFDVEIAGKPAGRIVMGLFGKTVPKTAENFRALCTGEKGTGKSGKPLHYKGSTFHRIIPSFMLQGGDFTLGDGRGGESIYGEKFADENFKIKHTGPGLLSMANAGQDTNGSQFFITTVTTSWLDGRHVVFGKVLSGMDVVYKIEAEGNQSGTPKSKVVVADSGELPL
;
A
#
# COMPACT_ATOMS: atom_id res chain seq x y z
N MET A 1 63.12 -45.96 23.15
CA MET A 1 62.56 -45.92 21.79
C MET A 1 61.72 -44.67 21.67
N GLN A 2 62.28 -43.64 21.04
CA GLN A 2 61.59 -42.42 20.64
C GLN A 2 60.79 -42.71 19.37
N THR A 3 59.54 -42.24 19.28
CA THR A 3 58.94 -41.86 18.01
C THR A 3 58.03 -40.66 18.23
N SER A 4 58.64 -39.50 18.01
CA SER A 4 58.00 -38.25 17.63
C SER A 4 57.27 -38.41 16.29
N THR A 5 56.05 -37.91 16.16
CA THR A 5 55.44 -37.67 14.84
C THR A 5 54.82 -36.28 14.82
N THR A 6 55.48 -35.43 14.05
CA THR A 6 55.24 -34.02 13.80
C THR A 6 54.03 -33.81 12.89
N LEU A 7 53.17 -32.86 13.26
CA LEU A 7 52.09 -32.31 12.41
C LEU A 7 52.68 -31.36 11.35
N PRO A 8 52.25 -31.41 10.08
CA PRO A 8 52.63 -30.41 9.08
C PRO A 8 51.74 -29.16 9.14
N ASN A 9 52.42 -28.01 9.18
CA ASN A 9 51.88 -26.65 9.05
C ASN A 9 51.15 -26.45 7.72
N SER A 10 49.96 -25.85 7.78
CA SER A 10 49.23 -25.31 6.63
C SER A 10 49.70 -23.88 6.32
N PRO A 11 49.97 -23.52 5.05
CA PRO A 11 50.46 -22.18 4.71
C PRO A 11 49.34 -21.14 4.72
N LYS A 12 49.61 -20.03 5.42
CA LYS A 12 48.84 -18.78 5.36
C LYS A 12 49.02 -18.14 3.99
N HIS A 13 47.93 -18.01 3.23
CA HIS A 13 47.90 -17.14 2.05
C HIS A 13 47.41 -15.74 2.48
N PRO A 14 48.21 -14.67 2.29
CA PRO A 14 47.72 -13.31 2.44
C PRO A 14 46.96 -12.90 1.16
N LEU A 15 45.68 -12.55 1.30
CA LEU A 15 44.91 -11.93 0.23
C LEU A 15 45.41 -10.50 0.02
N HIS A 16 45.95 -10.25 -1.17
CA HIS A 16 46.46 -8.97 -1.61
C HIS A 16 45.32 -7.98 -1.85
N ARG A 17 45.52 -6.74 -1.39
CA ARG A 17 44.61 -5.60 -1.49
C ARG A 17 44.97 -4.80 -2.75
N SER A 18 44.36 -5.16 -3.87
CA SER A 18 44.29 -4.40 -5.13
C SER A 18 43.29 -5.19 -5.98
N ASP A 19 42.06 -4.74 -6.21
CA ASP A 19 41.77 -3.69 -7.17
C ASP A 19 40.47 -2.96 -6.81
N LEU A 20 40.60 -1.68 -6.48
CA LEU A 20 39.52 -0.68 -6.48
C LEU A 20 39.96 0.41 -7.45
N PRO A 21 39.18 0.72 -8.48
CA PRO A 21 39.21 2.04 -9.09
C PRO A 21 38.09 2.90 -8.50
N GLN A 22 38.49 3.93 -7.76
CA GLN A 22 37.65 5.06 -7.42
C GLN A 22 37.68 6.11 -8.55
N LEU A 23 36.49 6.70 -8.79
CA LEU A 23 36.22 8.10 -9.17
C LEU A 23 36.59 8.61 -10.57
N LYS A 24 35.58 9.13 -11.28
CA LYS A 24 35.40 10.57 -11.61
C LYS A 24 34.14 10.78 -12.45
N GLU A 25 33.18 11.55 -11.92
CA GLU A 25 32.83 12.90 -12.39
C GLU A 25 32.41 12.99 -13.87
N LEU A 26 31.10 13.13 -14.10
CA LEU A 26 30.60 13.93 -15.23
C LEU A 26 29.43 14.77 -14.75
N ASN A 27 29.73 16.02 -14.43
CA ASN A 27 28.77 17.10 -14.31
C ASN A 27 29.32 18.28 -15.12
N GLN A 28 28.41 18.97 -15.82
CA GLN A 28 28.54 20.25 -16.51
C GLN A 28 29.00 20.29 -17.98
N SER A 29 28.04 20.60 -18.86
CA SER A 29 27.98 21.87 -19.62
C SER A 29 26.50 22.09 -19.99
N GLY A 30 25.85 23.24 -19.86
CA GLY A 30 26.31 24.60 -19.67
C GLY A 30 26.27 25.38 -20.99
N SER A 31 25.10 25.94 -21.36
CA SER A 31 25.12 27.20 -22.11
C SER A 31 23.90 28.07 -21.80
N ARG A 32 24.24 29.30 -21.38
CA ARG A 32 23.41 30.45 -21.03
C ARG A 32 22.88 31.14 -22.29
N SER A 33 21.76 31.84 -22.16
CA SER A 33 21.63 33.30 -22.39
C SER A 33 20.22 33.73 -21.95
N LYS A 34 20.08 34.39 -20.80
CA LYS A 34 20.15 35.84 -20.53
C LYS A 34 18.94 36.65 -21.08
N ILE A 35 18.17 37.19 -20.11
CA ILE A 35 17.75 38.61 -19.99
C ILE A 35 16.63 39.04 -20.97
N THR A 36 15.51 39.65 -20.60
CA THR A 36 15.32 40.85 -19.76
C THR A 36 13.85 40.98 -19.30
N SER A 37 13.68 41.58 -18.13
CA SER A 37 12.46 42.23 -17.60
C SER A 37 11.85 43.30 -18.52
N VAL A 38 10.57 43.65 -18.31
CA VAL A 38 9.99 45.01 -18.01
C VAL A 38 8.44 44.84 -18.11
N ALA A 39 7.70 44.77 -17.00
CA ALA A 39 6.89 45.84 -16.40
C ALA A 39 5.96 46.64 -17.35
N GLY A 40 4.67 46.73 -16.99
CA GLY A 40 3.95 48.00 -17.11
C GLY A 40 2.68 48.07 -17.97
N GLN A 41 1.60 48.38 -17.26
CA GLN A 41 0.57 49.38 -17.58
C GLN A 41 -0.67 48.94 -18.39
N GLY A 42 -1.82 49.26 -17.81
CA GLY A 42 -3.16 48.91 -18.24
C GLY A 42 -3.76 49.82 -19.33
N PRO A 43 -5.02 49.56 -19.72
CA PRO A 43 -5.67 50.31 -20.78
C PRO A 43 -6.33 51.60 -20.26
N PRO A 44 -6.31 52.70 -21.04
CA PRO A 44 -6.88 53.96 -20.62
C PRO A 44 -8.36 54.08 -20.96
N SER A 45 -9.00 54.97 -20.22
CA SER A 45 -10.37 55.42 -20.37
C SER A 45 -10.47 56.75 -21.14
N GLN A 46 -11.64 56.96 -21.76
CA GLN A 46 -12.36 58.24 -21.95
C GLN A 46 -12.10 59.19 -23.15
N ARG A 47 -13.24 59.46 -23.82
CA ARG A 47 -13.83 60.76 -24.26
C ARG A 47 -13.19 61.60 -25.37
N ARG A 48 -14.02 61.88 -26.40
CA ARG A 48 -14.54 63.19 -26.91
C ARG A 48 -14.89 62.97 -28.39
N GLY A 49 -16.09 63.29 -28.89
CA GLY A 49 -16.57 64.65 -29.17
C GLY A 49 -16.81 64.81 -30.69
N PRO A 50 -17.64 65.75 -31.15
CA PRO A 50 -18.67 65.54 -32.20
C PRO A 50 -18.38 66.26 -33.53
N THR A 51 -19.17 65.98 -34.59
CA THR A 51 -19.74 66.95 -35.59
C THR A 51 -20.47 66.20 -36.72
N PHE A 52 -21.78 66.44 -36.92
CA PHE A 52 -22.40 67.27 -37.99
C PHE A 52 -22.44 66.53 -39.34
N SER A 53 -23.56 66.06 -39.92
CA SER A 53 -24.85 66.66 -40.28
C SER A 53 -25.03 66.41 -41.79
N SER A 54 -26.06 65.67 -42.20
CA SER A 54 -26.87 66.09 -43.34
C SER A 54 -28.25 65.46 -43.27
N LYS A 55 -29.22 66.35 -43.46
CA LYS A 55 -30.66 66.17 -43.39
C LYS A 55 -31.15 65.35 -44.59
N LEU A 56 -32.17 64.51 -44.40
CA LEU A 56 -33.31 64.49 -45.32
C LEU A 56 -34.59 64.07 -44.61
N ASN A 57 -35.70 64.58 -45.16
CA ASN A 57 -36.95 64.92 -44.51
C ASN A 57 -37.92 63.75 -44.24
N ARG A 58 -38.74 63.99 -43.20
CA ARG A 58 -40.16 63.64 -42.94
C ARG A 58 -41.04 63.27 -44.16
N PRO A 59 -42.22 62.61 -43.99
CA PRO A 59 -43.17 62.69 -42.85
C PRO A 59 -43.66 61.33 -42.31
N GLU A 60 -43.85 61.12 -41.01
CA GLU A 60 -44.94 61.58 -40.13
C GLU A 60 -46.35 61.10 -40.56
N THR A 61 -46.74 59.91 -40.09
CA THR A 61 -48.15 59.57 -39.85
C THR A 61 -48.33 58.87 -38.50
N ARG A 62 -49.04 59.61 -37.65
CA ARG A 62 -49.56 59.31 -36.32
C ARG A 62 -50.61 58.20 -36.43
N HIS A 63 -50.42 57.06 -35.75
CA HIS A 63 -51.52 56.13 -35.49
C HIS A 63 -51.65 55.74 -34.03
N ARG A 64 -52.92 55.62 -33.67
CA ARG A 64 -53.50 55.62 -32.34
C ARG A 64 -52.94 54.53 -31.44
N ARG A 65 -52.81 54.88 -30.17
CA ARG A 65 -52.81 53.92 -29.05
C ARG A 65 -54.13 53.15 -29.09
N THR A 66 -54.06 51.87 -29.43
CA THR A 66 -55.03 50.87 -29.00
C THR A 66 -54.33 49.99 -28.00
N CYS A 67 -54.59 50.23 -26.71
CA CYS A 67 -54.34 49.27 -25.66
C CYS A 67 -55.22 48.04 -25.93
N GLN A 68 -54.69 47.05 -26.64
CA GLN A 68 -55.20 45.70 -26.55
C GLN A 68 -54.66 45.14 -25.22
N PHE A 69 -55.51 45.15 -24.20
CA PHE A 69 -55.43 44.13 -23.17
C PHE A 69 -55.68 42.79 -23.87
N THR A 70 -54.60 42.14 -24.31
CA THR A 70 -54.64 40.69 -24.51
C THR A 70 -54.94 40.12 -23.13
N ILE A 71 -56.12 39.55 -22.99
CA ILE A 71 -56.40 38.56 -21.95
C ILE A 71 -55.37 37.46 -22.22
N GLY A 72 -54.21 37.53 -21.55
CA GLY A 72 -53.32 36.39 -21.40
C GLY A 72 -54.19 35.33 -20.77
N SER A 73 -54.58 34.35 -21.57
CA SER A 73 -55.41 33.24 -21.13
C SER A 73 -54.72 32.65 -19.89
N LEU A 74 -55.49 32.46 -18.81
CA LEU A 74 -55.01 31.80 -17.60
C LEU A 74 -54.28 30.47 -17.91
N SER A 75 -54.55 29.86 -19.08
CA SER A 75 -53.84 28.70 -19.61
C SER A 75 -52.35 28.89 -19.95
N GLU A 76 -51.89 30.05 -20.41
CA GLU A 76 -50.48 30.22 -20.82
C GLU A 76 -49.51 30.34 -19.63
N LEU A 77 -49.93 30.97 -18.54
CA LEU A 77 -49.11 31.08 -17.33
C LEU A 77 -49.03 29.77 -16.55
N ASP A 78 -50.09 28.97 -16.57
CA ASP A 78 -50.11 27.64 -15.95
C ASP A 78 -49.21 26.66 -16.73
N LEU A 79 -49.20 26.72 -18.07
CA LEU A 79 -48.33 25.91 -18.92
C LEU A 79 -46.83 26.23 -18.73
N ILE A 80 -46.46 27.50 -18.52
CA ILE A 80 -45.06 27.90 -18.29
C ILE A 80 -44.56 27.45 -16.90
N LYS A 81 -45.42 27.46 -15.88
CA LYS A 81 -45.08 26.94 -14.54
C LYS A 81 -44.86 25.44 -14.58
N GLU A 82 -45.71 24.69 -15.29
CA GLU A 82 -45.53 23.25 -15.47
C GLU A 82 -44.21 22.89 -16.17
N THR A 83 -43.81 23.61 -17.21
CA THR A 83 -42.52 23.35 -17.90
C THR A 83 -41.28 23.72 -17.09
N LYS A 84 -41.35 24.74 -16.22
CA LYS A 84 -40.26 25.08 -15.29
C LYS A 84 -40.17 24.07 -14.14
N MET A 85 -41.31 23.69 -13.59
CA MET A 85 -41.40 22.67 -12.53
C MET A 85 -40.95 21.30 -13.07
N ALA A 86 -41.40 20.89 -14.25
CA ALA A 86 -40.97 19.64 -14.89
C ALA A 86 -39.46 19.61 -15.14
N ARG A 87 -38.85 20.71 -15.59
CA ARG A 87 -37.38 20.82 -15.71
C ARG A 87 -36.68 20.78 -14.36
N TYR A 88 -37.26 21.39 -13.32
CA TYR A 88 -36.72 21.34 -11.95
C TYR A 88 -36.77 19.90 -11.40
N TRP A 89 -37.92 19.24 -11.44
CA TRP A 89 -38.08 17.85 -11.00
C TRP A 89 -37.26 16.87 -11.85
N SER A 90 -37.14 17.08 -13.17
CA SER A 90 -36.26 16.29 -14.02
C SER A 90 -34.79 16.42 -13.61
N ARG A 91 -34.30 17.64 -13.34
CA ARG A 91 -32.93 17.84 -12.83
C ARG A 91 -32.74 17.24 -11.44
N GLN A 92 -33.74 17.33 -10.56
CA GLN A 92 -33.67 16.71 -9.24
C GLN A 92 -33.68 15.18 -9.33
N LEU A 93 -34.50 14.58 -10.18
CA LEU A 93 -34.52 13.14 -10.42
C LEU A 93 -33.20 12.64 -11.03
N LEU A 94 -32.59 13.41 -11.94
CA LEU A 94 -31.26 13.11 -12.47
C LEU A 94 -30.18 13.20 -11.38
N LEU A 95 -30.24 14.21 -10.51
CA LEU A 95 -29.31 14.35 -9.37
C LEU A 95 -29.48 13.21 -8.35
N PHE A 96 -30.72 12.85 -7.98
CA PHE A 96 -30.99 11.72 -7.11
C PHE A 96 -30.57 10.39 -7.74
N GLY A 97 -30.83 10.18 -9.03
CA GLY A 97 -30.35 9.03 -9.78
C GLY A 97 -28.82 8.92 -9.80
N LEU A 98 -28.12 10.05 -9.96
CA LEU A 98 -26.65 10.10 -9.91
C LEU A 98 -26.12 9.79 -8.50
N ILE A 99 -26.72 10.33 -7.45
CA ILE A 99 -26.35 10.03 -6.06
C ILE A 99 -26.57 8.55 -5.73
N LEU A 100 -27.72 7.98 -6.13
CA LEU A 100 -28.01 6.56 -5.96
C LEU A 100 -27.00 5.69 -6.71
N PHE A 101 -26.67 6.05 -7.95
CA PHE A 101 -25.67 5.33 -8.74
C PHE A 101 -24.28 5.39 -8.10
N ILE A 102 -23.82 6.56 -7.64
CA ILE A 102 -22.54 6.71 -6.92
C ILE A 102 -22.55 5.87 -5.64
N SER A 103 -23.64 5.88 -4.88
CA SER A 103 -23.77 5.08 -3.65
C SER A 103 -23.72 3.58 -3.94
N LEU A 104 -24.35 3.12 -5.02
CA LEU A 104 -24.33 1.72 -5.45
C LEU A 104 -22.91 1.29 -5.86
N VAL A 105 -22.21 2.10 -6.65
CA VAL A 105 -20.83 1.85 -7.05
C VAL A 105 -19.89 1.81 -5.85
N ALA A 106 -20.01 2.76 -4.91
CA ALA A 106 -19.21 2.78 -3.68
C ALA A 106 -19.46 1.55 -2.81
N THR A 107 -20.71 1.09 -2.74
CA THR A 107 -21.08 -0.13 -2.00
C THR A 107 -20.45 -1.38 -2.64
N GLN A 108 -20.51 -1.49 -3.97
CA GLN A 108 -19.87 -2.60 -4.69
C GLN A 108 -18.35 -2.61 -4.51
N ALA A 109 -17.70 -1.44 -4.55
CA ALA A 109 -16.25 -1.32 -4.36
C ALA A 109 -15.79 -1.63 -2.92
N LYS A 110 -16.63 -1.34 -1.92
CA LYS A 110 -16.35 -1.75 -0.52
C LYS A 110 -16.45 -3.26 -0.38
N LYS A 111 -17.51 -3.87 -0.91
CA LYS A 111 -17.70 -5.33 -0.86
C LYS A 111 -16.52 -6.08 -1.48
N SER A 112 -16.08 -5.68 -2.67
CA SER A 112 -14.94 -6.33 -3.33
C SER A 112 -13.63 -6.22 -2.55
N LYS A 113 -13.40 -5.13 -1.79
CA LYS A 113 -12.22 -5.01 -0.92
C LYS A 113 -12.29 -5.89 0.33
N GLU A 114 -13.48 -6.08 0.88
CA GLU A 114 -13.69 -6.98 2.02
C GLU A 114 -13.53 -8.45 1.60
N ASP A 115 -14.05 -8.82 0.42
CA ASP A 115 -13.91 -10.18 -0.13
C ASP A 115 -12.43 -10.59 -0.30
N LEU A 116 -11.55 -9.62 -0.62
CA LEU A 116 -10.11 -9.87 -0.73
C LEU A 116 -9.44 -10.18 0.63
N LYS A 117 -10.02 -9.74 1.75
CA LYS A 117 -9.47 -9.91 3.10
C LYS A 117 -10.25 -10.94 3.91
N GLU A 118 -11.02 -11.80 3.24
CA GLU A 118 -11.73 -12.90 3.89
C GLU A 118 -10.72 -13.88 4.49
N VAL A 119 -10.91 -14.18 5.78
CA VAL A 119 -10.04 -15.09 6.54
C VAL A 119 -10.49 -16.53 6.31
N THR A 120 -9.63 -17.35 5.73
CA THR A 120 -9.92 -18.76 5.43
C THR A 120 -9.17 -19.74 6.32
N HIS A 121 -8.12 -19.30 7.02
CA HIS A 121 -7.39 -20.11 7.99
C HIS A 121 -7.03 -19.23 9.18
N LYS A 122 -6.99 -19.81 10.38
CA LYS A 122 -6.49 -19.16 11.60
C LYS A 122 -5.25 -19.90 12.08
N VAL A 123 -4.17 -19.17 12.30
CA VAL A 123 -2.90 -19.71 12.82
C VAL A 123 -2.45 -18.91 14.02
N TYR A 124 -1.54 -19.46 14.81
CA TYR A 124 -1.04 -18.79 16.00
C TYR A 124 0.47 -18.92 16.18
N PHE A 125 1.04 -17.97 16.92
CA PHE A 125 2.36 -18.03 17.51
C PHE A 125 2.26 -17.78 19.02
N ASP A 126 2.85 -18.68 19.80
CA ASP A 126 3.21 -18.41 21.20
C ASP A 126 4.62 -17.81 21.22
N VAL A 127 4.74 -16.63 21.80
CA VAL A 127 5.99 -15.85 21.74
C VAL A 127 6.67 -15.83 23.10
N GLU A 128 7.98 -15.98 23.08
CA GLU A 128 8.86 -15.73 24.22
C GLU A 128 9.79 -14.54 23.94
N ILE A 129 9.96 -13.67 24.95
CA ILE A 129 10.92 -12.57 24.94
C ILE A 129 11.91 -12.82 26.08
N ALA A 130 13.21 -12.86 25.76
CA ALA A 130 14.26 -13.17 26.73
C ALA A 130 14.00 -14.48 27.52
N GLY A 131 13.41 -15.48 26.87
CA GLY A 131 13.06 -16.78 27.48
C GLY A 131 11.85 -16.75 28.42
N LYS A 132 11.06 -15.66 28.42
CA LYS A 132 9.82 -15.55 29.20
C LYS A 132 8.61 -15.50 28.27
N PRO A 133 7.51 -16.20 28.58
CA PRO A 133 6.28 -16.11 27.79
C PRO A 133 5.76 -14.67 27.70
N ALA A 134 5.57 -14.17 26.49
CA ALA A 134 5.08 -12.82 26.21
C ALA A 134 3.60 -12.78 25.81
N GLY A 135 3.08 -13.92 25.33
CA GLY A 135 1.67 -14.13 24.97
C GLY A 135 1.51 -14.81 23.61
N ARG A 136 0.26 -14.88 23.16
CA ARG A 136 -0.13 -15.51 21.88
C ARG A 136 -0.56 -14.46 20.87
N ILE A 137 -0.09 -14.59 19.63
CA ILE A 137 -0.57 -13.85 18.46
C ILE A 137 -1.42 -14.80 17.63
N VAL A 138 -2.67 -14.42 17.34
CA VAL A 138 -3.56 -15.17 16.44
C VAL A 138 -3.71 -14.39 15.15
N MET A 139 -3.49 -15.05 14.02
CA MET A 139 -3.44 -14.45 12.69
C MET A 139 -4.42 -15.17 11.76
N GLY A 140 -5.12 -14.39 10.94
CA GLY A 140 -6.00 -14.88 9.90
C GLY A 140 -5.33 -14.77 8.54
N LEU A 141 -5.42 -15.81 7.72
CA LEU A 141 -4.81 -15.87 6.39
C LEU A 141 -5.87 -15.71 5.29
N PHE A 142 -5.51 -15.00 4.22
CA PHE A 142 -6.39 -14.67 3.09
C PHE A 142 -6.33 -15.73 1.97
N GLY A 143 -6.66 -16.98 2.30
CA GLY A 143 -6.46 -18.12 1.38
C GLY A 143 -7.33 -18.10 0.11
N LYS A 144 -8.40 -17.30 0.04
CA LYS A 144 -9.13 -17.08 -1.22
C LYS A 144 -8.37 -16.16 -2.19
N THR A 145 -7.63 -15.19 -1.65
CA THR A 145 -6.94 -14.17 -2.46
C THR A 145 -5.53 -14.60 -2.83
N VAL A 146 -4.83 -15.25 -1.90
CA VAL A 146 -3.45 -15.73 -2.04
C VAL A 146 -3.32 -17.16 -1.50
N PRO A 147 -3.98 -18.15 -2.14
CA PRO A 147 -4.01 -19.54 -1.66
C PRO A 147 -2.62 -20.15 -1.47
N LYS A 148 -1.67 -19.92 -2.39
CA LYS A 148 -0.32 -20.52 -2.26
C LYS A 148 0.46 -19.88 -1.12
N THR A 149 0.39 -18.56 -0.99
CA THR A 149 1.10 -17.83 0.06
C THR A 149 0.53 -18.17 1.44
N ALA A 150 -0.80 -18.22 1.54
CA ALA A 150 -1.49 -18.62 2.78
C ALA A 150 -1.18 -20.07 3.17
N GLU A 151 -1.22 -21.00 2.22
CA GLU A 151 -0.91 -22.42 2.48
C GLU A 151 0.54 -22.62 2.91
N ASN A 152 1.49 -21.91 2.28
CA ASN A 152 2.89 -21.92 2.72
C ASN A 152 3.02 -21.52 4.19
N PHE A 153 2.44 -20.39 4.58
CA PHE A 153 2.52 -19.91 5.95
C PHE A 153 1.80 -20.85 6.94
N ARG A 154 0.63 -21.37 6.58
CA ARG A 154 -0.15 -22.31 7.40
C ARG A 154 0.63 -23.59 7.67
N ALA A 155 1.16 -24.22 6.63
CA ALA A 155 1.93 -25.46 6.74
C ALA A 155 3.25 -25.26 7.51
N LEU A 156 3.89 -24.10 7.39
CA LEU A 156 5.05 -23.74 8.20
C LEU A 156 4.69 -23.45 9.66
N CYS A 157 3.45 -23.05 9.97
CA CYS A 157 2.98 -22.95 11.35
C CYS A 157 2.78 -24.34 11.97
N THR A 158 2.28 -25.32 11.21
CA THR A 158 2.01 -26.68 11.72
C THR A 158 3.23 -27.60 11.71
N GLY A 159 4.19 -27.36 10.82
CA GLY A 159 5.35 -28.24 10.62
C GLY A 159 5.02 -29.55 9.89
N GLU A 160 3.82 -29.67 9.32
CA GLU A 160 3.30 -30.93 8.75
C GLU A 160 4.08 -31.43 7.52
N LYS A 161 4.86 -30.56 6.87
CA LYS A 161 5.63 -30.90 5.66
C LYS A 161 6.99 -31.54 5.97
N GLY A 162 7.31 -31.78 7.23
CA GLY A 162 8.51 -32.49 7.64
C GLY A 162 9.78 -31.67 7.42
N THR A 163 10.80 -32.29 6.82
CA THR A 163 12.14 -31.68 6.64
C THR A 163 12.30 -31.10 5.25
N GLY A 164 12.79 -29.85 5.16
CA GLY A 164 13.08 -29.17 3.91
C GLY A 164 14.41 -29.60 3.27
N LYS A 165 14.73 -29.06 2.10
CA LYS A 165 16.00 -29.32 1.40
C LYS A 165 17.21 -28.79 2.16
N SER A 166 17.01 -27.78 3.00
CA SER A 166 18.01 -27.27 3.94
C SER A 166 18.38 -28.25 5.06
N GLY A 167 17.70 -29.40 5.18
CA GLY A 167 17.89 -30.37 6.25
C GLY A 167 17.30 -29.93 7.59
N LYS A 168 16.52 -28.84 7.59
CA LYS A 168 15.82 -28.30 8.77
C LYS A 168 14.32 -28.59 8.67
N PRO A 169 13.61 -28.74 9.80
CA PRO A 169 12.16 -28.83 9.78
C PRO A 169 11.53 -27.61 9.13
N LEU A 170 10.54 -27.81 8.25
CA LEU A 170 9.71 -26.76 7.66
C LEU A 170 8.69 -26.27 8.70
N HIS A 171 9.19 -25.62 9.75
CA HIS A 171 8.39 -25.26 10.93
C HIS A 171 8.88 -23.95 11.56
N TYR A 172 7.97 -23.03 11.87
CA TYR A 172 8.29 -21.78 12.55
C TYR A 172 8.62 -21.94 14.03
N LYS A 173 8.23 -23.04 14.67
CA LYS A 173 8.60 -23.35 16.05
C LYS A 173 10.11 -23.29 16.26
N GLY A 174 10.55 -22.47 17.22
CA GLY A 174 11.95 -22.22 17.54
C GLY A 174 12.62 -21.15 16.68
N SER A 175 11.97 -20.64 15.63
CA SER A 175 12.49 -19.52 14.84
C SER A 175 12.42 -18.20 15.62
N THR A 176 13.14 -17.19 15.15
CA THR A 176 13.24 -15.89 15.86
C THR A 176 12.77 -14.73 15.00
N PHE A 177 12.32 -13.67 15.67
CA PHE A 177 12.19 -12.35 15.05
C PHE A 177 13.58 -11.71 15.03
N HIS A 178 14.30 -11.92 13.93
CA HIS A 178 15.70 -11.52 13.79
C HIS A 178 15.85 -10.04 13.42
N ARG A 179 14.77 -9.37 12.97
CA ARG A 179 14.79 -7.94 12.64
C ARG A 179 13.53 -7.22 13.10
N ILE A 180 13.68 -6.25 14.00
CA ILE A 180 12.57 -5.52 14.64
C ILE A 180 12.86 -4.02 14.57
N ILE A 181 12.07 -3.28 13.77
CA ILE A 181 12.21 -1.83 13.63
C ILE A 181 10.95 -1.15 14.18
N PRO A 182 11.05 -0.39 15.29
CA PRO A 182 9.93 0.35 15.85
C PRO A 182 9.33 1.36 14.86
N SER A 183 8.01 1.49 14.88
CA SER A 183 7.22 2.29 13.94
C SER A 183 7.41 1.88 12.47
N PHE A 184 7.68 0.60 12.24
CA PHE A 184 7.80 0.05 10.89
C PHE A 184 7.23 -1.37 10.82
N MET A 185 8.01 -2.37 11.23
CA MET A 185 7.63 -3.79 11.12
C MET A 185 8.51 -4.71 11.97
N LEU A 186 7.99 -5.92 12.20
CA LEU A 186 8.66 -7.04 12.87
C LEU A 186 8.87 -8.16 11.85
N GLN A 187 10.11 -8.52 11.57
CA GLN A 187 10.47 -9.54 10.58
C GLN A 187 11.03 -10.79 11.28
N GLY A 188 10.56 -11.95 10.82
CA GLY A 188 10.93 -13.26 11.33
C GLY A 188 10.81 -14.34 10.26
N GLY A 189 10.75 -15.59 10.68
CA GLY A 189 10.50 -16.73 9.80
C GLY A 189 11.74 -17.35 9.13
N ASP A 190 12.95 -16.92 9.51
CA ASP A 190 14.17 -17.64 9.17
C ASP A 190 14.39 -18.77 10.21
N PHE A 191 13.99 -19.99 9.87
CA PHE A 191 14.21 -21.18 10.68
C PHE A 191 15.45 -21.99 10.27
N THR A 192 16.15 -21.60 9.20
CA THR A 192 17.31 -22.36 8.71
C THR A 192 18.62 -21.85 9.29
N LEU A 193 18.84 -20.53 9.23
CA LEU A 193 20.02 -19.85 9.75
C LEU A 193 19.68 -18.98 10.98
N GLY A 194 18.47 -18.43 11.03
CA GLY A 194 18.00 -17.60 12.13
C GLY A 194 18.54 -16.17 12.16
N ASP A 195 19.16 -15.70 11.07
CA ASP A 195 19.80 -14.37 10.99
C ASP A 195 19.24 -13.48 9.86
N GLY A 196 18.23 -13.97 9.13
CA GLY A 196 17.57 -13.26 8.04
C GLY A 196 18.15 -13.53 6.66
N ARG A 197 19.20 -14.36 6.54
CA ARG A 197 19.75 -14.80 5.25
C ARG A 197 19.16 -16.11 4.76
N GLY A 198 18.46 -16.83 5.65
CA GLY A 198 17.91 -18.16 5.39
C GLY A 198 16.41 -18.16 5.10
N GLY A 199 15.79 -19.26 5.48
CA GLY A 199 14.40 -19.59 5.16
C GLY A 199 14.25 -20.44 3.90
N GLU A 200 13.27 -21.33 3.93
CA GLU A 200 12.83 -22.15 2.81
C GLU A 200 11.29 -22.17 2.77
N SER A 201 10.67 -22.35 1.60
CA SER A 201 9.21 -22.52 1.47
C SER A 201 8.82 -23.99 1.45
N ILE A 202 7.53 -24.30 1.61
CA ILE A 202 7.04 -25.68 1.45
C ILE A 202 7.12 -26.20 0.00
N TYR A 203 7.37 -25.31 -0.96
CA TYR A 203 7.45 -25.61 -2.39
C TYR A 203 8.89 -25.77 -2.89
N GLY A 204 9.88 -25.70 -1.99
CA GLY A 204 11.31 -25.63 -2.29
C GLY A 204 11.93 -24.33 -1.76
N GLU A 205 13.05 -23.89 -2.33
CA GLU A 205 13.77 -22.71 -1.80
C GLU A 205 12.91 -21.44 -1.82
N LYS A 206 12.33 -21.11 -2.98
CA LYS A 206 11.55 -19.89 -3.21
C LYS A 206 10.34 -20.14 -4.12
N PHE A 207 9.35 -19.26 -4.04
CA PHE A 207 8.19 -19.22 -4.93
C PHE A 207 7.82 -17.79 -5.39
N ALA A 208 7.06 -17.72 -6.47
CA ALA A 208 6.69 -16.47 -7.15
C ALA A 208 5.74 -15.58 -6.32
N ASP A 209 5.72 -14.29 -6.63
CA ASP A 209 4.77 -13.33 -6.07
C ASP A 209 3.36 -13.63 -6.61
N GLU A 210 2.44 -14.01 -5.72
CA GLU A 210 1.13 -14.51 -6.13
C GLU A 210 0.20 -13.40 -6.67
N ASN A 211 0.08 -12.28 -5.94
CA ASN A 211 -0.48 -11.03 -6.43
C ASN A 211 -0.26 -9.88 -5.42
N PHE A 212 -0.50 -8.64 -5.85
CA PHE A 212 -0.40 -7.43 -5.02
C PHE A 212 -1.74 -6.70 -4.86
N LYS A 213 -2.87 -7.45 -4.83
CA LYS A 213 -4.21 -6.83 -4.74
C LYS A 213 -4.47 -6.17 -3.39
N ILE A 214 -3.88 -6.72 -2.32
CA ILE A 214 -4.02 -6.21 -0.95
C ILE A 214 -2.86 -5.27 -0.65
N LYS A 215 -3.19 -4.08 -0.16
CA LYS A 215 -2.23 -3.01 0.17
C LYS A 215 -1.90 -2.98 1.66
N HIS A 216 -0.73 -2.46 2.00
CA HIS A 216 -0.23 -2.29 3.37
C HIS A 216 -0.89 -1.08 4.06
N THR A 217 -2.19 -1.22 4.30
CA THR A 217 -3.08 -0.13 4.72
C THR A 217 -3.00 0.26 6.19
N GLY A 218 -2.35 -0.55 7.03
CA GLY A 218 -2.26 -0.28 8.47
C GLY A 218 -1.46 -1.34 9.24
N PRO A 219 -1.45 -1.23 10.59
CA PRO A 219 -0.80 -2.19 11.47
C PRO A 219 -1.48 -3.56 11.45
N GLY A 220 -0.72 -4.58 11.84
CA GLY A 220 -1.18 -5.95 11.99
C GLY A 220 -1.37 -6.70 10.68
N LEU A 221 -0.85 -6.22 9.55
CA LEU A 221 -0.87 -6.97 8.29
C LEU A 221 0.33 -7.90 8.21
N LEU A 222 0.10 -9.13 7.76
CA LEU A 222 1.15 -10.10 7.45
C LEU A 222 1.53 -9.99 5.98
N SER A 223 2.83 -9.93 5.71
CA SER A 223 3.35 -9.81 4.36
C SER A 223 4.67 -10.56 4.19
N MET A 224 4.94 -11.06 2.98
CA MET A 224 6.13 -11.85 2.70
C MET A 224 7.38 -10.96 2.61
N ALA A 225 8.44 -11.36 3.30
CA ALA A 225 9.76 -10.79 3.07
C ALA A 225 10.40 -11.50 1.86
N ASN A 226 11.06 -10.72 0.99
CA ASN A 226 11.71 -11.22 -0.21
C ASN A 226 12.99 -10.43 -0.49
N ALA A 227 13.84 -10.95 -1.38
CA ALA A 227 15.09 -10.34 -1.82
C ALA A 227 15.01 -9.82 -3.27
N GLY A 228 13.79 -9.47 -3.71
CA GLY A 228 13.49 -9.16 -5.10
C GLY A 228 12.25 -9.92 -5.58
N GLN A 229 11.87 -9.66 -6.84
CA GLN A 229 10.71 -10.28 -7.47
C GLN A 229 10.79 -11.81 -7.45
N ASP A 230 9.69 -12.47 -7.14
CA ASP A 230 9.54 -13.93 -7.17
C ASP A 230 10.51 -14.70 -6.26
N THR A 231 10.89 -14.11 -5.11
CA THR A 231 11.82 -14.73 -4.14
C THR A 231 11.21 -14.99 -2.77
N ASN A 232 9.91 -15.30 -2.72
CA ASN A 232 9.22 -15.59 -1.46
C ASN A 232 9.68 -16.94 -0.88
N GLY A 233 10.06 -16.97 0.39
CA GLY A 233 10.47 -18.19 1.10
C GLY A 233 9.56 -18.46 2.29
N SER A 234 10.13 -18.42 3.49
CA SER A 234 9.40 -18.48 4.77
C SER A 234 9.46 -17.20 5.58
N GLN A 235 10.34 -16.27 5.23
CA GLN A 235 10.43 -15.03 5.96
C GLN A 235 9.19 -14.17 5.74
N PHE A 236 8.72 -13.56 6.81
CA PHE A 236 7.54 -12.70 6.82
C PHE A 236 7.80 -11.49 7.70
N PHE A 237 6.94 -10.48 7.57
CA PHE A 237 6.88 -9.40 8.52
C PHE A 237 5.44 -9.04 8.91
N ILE A 238 5.30 -8.52 10.12
CA ILE A 238 4.06 -7.94 10.66
C ILE A 238 4.25 -6.42 10.71
N THR A 239 3.35 -5.68 10.08
CA THR A 239 3.39 -4.20 10.09
C THR A 239 2.95 -3.66 11.45
N THR A 240 3.57 -2.57 11.92
CA THR A 240 3.11 -1.82 13.12
C THR A 240 2.58 -0.43 12.78
N VAL A 241 2.74 -0.01 11.53
CA VAL A 241 2.19 1.23 10.94
C VAL A 241 1.72 0.97 9.51
N THR A 242 1.16 1.98 8.85
CA THR A 242 0.91 1.94 7.40
C THR A 242 2.23 2.03 6.63
N THR A 243 2.47 1.08 5.72
CA THR A 243 3.73 0.98 4.95
C THR A 243 3.47 0.93 3.44
N SER A 244 2.79 1.95 2.91
CA SER A 244 2.32 1.97 1.50
C SER A 244 3.44 1.90 0.46
N TRP A 245 4.68 2.23 0.82
CA TRP A 245 5.84 2.11 -0.08
C TRP A 245 6.25 0.66 -0.37
N LEU A 246 5.72 -0.31 0.39
CA LEU A 246 5.93 -1.75 0.15
C LEU A 246 4.89 -2.35 -0.82
N ASP A 247 3.87 -1.58 -1.21
CA ASP A 247 2.84 -2.01 -2.15
C ASP A 247 3.46 -2.37 -3.51
N GLY A 248 3.02 -3.48 -4.10
CA GLY A 248 3.55 -3.98 -5.38
C GLY A 248 4.91 -4.67 -5.30
N ARG A 249 5.50 -4.78 -4.10
CA ARG A 249 6.80 -5.45 -3.88
C ARG A 249 6.70 -6.62 -2.91
N HIS A 250 5.79 -6.55 -1.94
CA HIS A 250 5.58 -7.59 -0.93
C HIS A 250 4.12 -8.06 -0.96
N VAL A 251 3.93 -9.37 -0.96
CA VAL A 251 2.61 -10.00 -0.99
C VAL A 251 2.00 -9.98 0.41
N VAL A 252 0.92 -9.22 0.59
CA VAL A 252 0.12 -9.25 1.82
C VAL A 252 -0.79 -10.47 1.81
N PHE A 253 -0.71 -11.30 2.84
CA PHE A 253 -1.42 -12.59 2.86
C PHE A 253 -2.22 -12.87 4.13
N GLY A 254 -2.21 -11.97 5.11
CA GLY A 254 -2.99 -12.14 6.32
C GLY A 254 -3.08 -10.89 7.18
N LYS A 255 -3.73 -11.04 8.34
CA LYS A 255 -3.80 -10.02 9.38
C LYS A 255 -3.80 -10.63 10.77
N VAL A 256 -3.31 -9.90 11.76
CA VAL A 256 -3.49 -10.23 13.18
C VAL A 256 -4.96 -10.06 13.55
N LEU A 257 -5.53 -11.08 14.19
CA LEU A 257 -6.89 -11.10 14.71
C LEU A 257 -6.93 -10.84 16.22
N SER A 258 -5.93 -11.33 16.95
CA SER A 258 -5.76 -11.15 18.39
C SER A 258 -4.26 -11.17 18.76
N GLY A 259 -3.90 -10.55 19.88
CA GLY A 259 -2.51 -10.47 20.34
C GLY A 259 -1.71 -9.29 19.76
N MET A 260 -2.38 -8.21 19.33
CA MET A 260 -1.67 -6.99 18.91
C MET A 260 -0.87 -6.35 20.06
N ASP A 261 -1.26 -6.54 21.32
CA ASP A 261 -0.45 -6.14 22.47
C ASP A 261 0.89 -6.88 22.51
N VAL A 262 0.91 -8.17 22.13
CA VAL A 262 2.14 -8.96 22.00
C VAL A 262 3.00 -8.46 20.85
N VAL A 263 2.39 -8.11 19.71
CA VAL A 263 3.09 -7.45 18.59
C VAL A 263 3.79 -6.18 19.06
N TYR A 264 3.12 -5.32 19.84
CA TYR A 264 3.74 -4.11 20.39
C TYR A 264 4.80 -4.38 21.45
N LYS A 265 4.67 -5.45 22.26
CA LYS A 265 5.74 -5.89 23.16
C LYS A 265 6.99 -6.32 22.39
N ILE A 266 6.82 -7.06 21.29
CA ILE A 266 7.94 -7.43 20.41
C ILE A 266 8.56 -6.18 19.77
N GLU A 267 7.74 -5.22 19.32
CA GLU A 267 8.22 -3.96 18.75
C GLU A 267 9.11 -3.18 19.72
N ALA A 268 8.77 -3.15 21.00
CA ALA A 268 9.55 -2.47 22.03
C ALA A 268 10.98 -3.05 22.21
N GLU A 269 11.18 -4.32 21.84
CA GLU A 269 12.49 -4.97 21.80
C GLU A 269 13.33 -4.55 20.58
N GLY A 270 12.78 -3.77 19.64
CA GLY A 270 13.47 -3.30 18.46
C GLY A 270 14.33 -2.05 18.64
N ASN A 271 15.07 -1.72 17.59
CA ASN A 271 15.79 -0.44 17.44
C ASN A 271 15.83 -0.01 15.97
N GLN A 272 16.43 1.15 15.69
CA GLN A 272 16.48 1.68 14.31
C GLN A 272 17.39 0.88 13.36
N SER A 273 18.38 0.13 13.86
CA SER A 273 19.17 -0.77 13.00
C SER A 273 18.42 -2.07 12.67
N GLY A 274 17.34 -2.36 13.41
CA GLY A 274 16.56 -3.56 13.31
C GLY A 274 17.07 -4.71 14.18
N THR A 275 18.21 -4.59 14.85
CA THR A 275 18.72 -5.67 15.72
C THR A 275 17.91 -5.71 17.02
N PRO A 276 17.29 -6.84 17.39
CA PRO A 276 16.57 -6.94 18.67
C PRO A 276 17.47 -6.73 19.88
N LYS A 277 16.98 -6.03 20.91
CA LYS A 277 17.63 -5.87 22.22
C LYS A 277 17.71 -7.18 22.99
N SER A 278 16.68 -8.01 22.83
CA SER A 278 16.54 -9.31 23.46
C SER A 278 16.14 -10.36 22.42
N LYS A 279 16.44 -11.63 22.70
CA LYS A 279 16.00 -12.72 21.84
C LYS A 279 14.47 -12.86 21.90
N VAL A 280 13.81 -12.75 20.74
CA VAL A 280 12.37 -12.97 20.59
C VAL A 280 12.15 -14.23 19.76
N VAL A 281 11.49 -15.23 20.34
CA VAL A 281 11.34 -16.58 19.78
C VAL A 281 9.88 -16.93 19.58
N VAL A 282 9.56 -17.60 18.48
CA VAL A 282 8.30 -18.33 18.32
C VAL A 282 8.44 -19.66 19.07
N ALA A 283 7.98 -19.69 20.32
CA ALA A 283 8.12 -20.86 21.20
C ALA A 283 7.22 -22.02 20.74
N ASP A 284 6.03 -21.71 20.24
CA ASP A 284 5.15 -22.68 19.59
C ASP A 284 4.34 -22.05 18.46
N SER A 285 3.90 -22.86 17.52
CA SER A 285 3.09 -22.43 16.38
C SER A 285 2.13 -23.51 15.93
N GLY A 286 1.04 -23.11 15.27
CA GLY A 286 0.10 -24.08 14.70
C GLY A 286 -1.12 -23.43 14.07
N GLU A 287 -2.08 -24.29 13.75
CA GLU A 287 -3.38 -23.92 13.18
C GLU A 287 -4.49 -24.03 14.23
N LEU A 288 -5.50 -23.17 14.12
CA LEU A 288 -6.69 -23.13 14.96
C LEU A 288 -7.93 -23.35 14.09
N PRO A 289 -9.01 -23.94 14.65
CA PRO A 289 -10.28 -24.02 13.96
C PRO A 289 -10.84 -22.62 13.65
N LEU A 290 -11.52 -22.50 12.51
CA LEU A 290 -12.16 -21.27 12.05
C LEU A 290 -13.39 -20.89 12.89
#